data_AF-A0A0M8STW6-F1
#
_entry.id   AF-A0A0M8STW6-F1
#
_cell.length_a   1.000
_cell.length_b   1.000
_cell.length_c   1.000
_cell.angle_alpha   90.00
_cell.angle_beta   90.00
_cell.angle_gamma   90.00
#
_symmetry.space_group_name_H-M   'P 1'
#
loop_
_entity.id
_entity.type
_entity.pdbx_description
1 polymer ?
#
loop_
_entity_poly.entity_id
_entity_poly.type
_entity_poly.pdbx_seq_one_letter_code
_entity_poly.pdbx_strand_id
1 'polypeptide(L)'
;MNTPHDRHRPDPARDAAELTHEAAAARIQDANLARLRQEDKDADRIFPPGTAFTDALVDDNAMRRIGIATEAYGAAKHATGRMDLFHRLFENTGDDDLPWNG
;
A
#
# COMPACT_ATOMS: atom_id res chain seq x y z
N MET A 1 -30.76 29.05 4.27
CA MET A 1 -29.33 28.81 4.59
C MET A 1 -28.82 27.80 3.59
N ASN A 2 -28.01 28.24 2.62
CA ASN A 2 -27.35 27.36 1.65
C ASN A 2 -25.89 27.26 2.06
N THR A 3 -25.47 26.12 2.59
CA THR A 3 -24.05 25.77 2.72
C THR A 3 -23.53 25.47 1.31
N PRO A 4 -22.53 26.22 0.79
CA PRO A 4 -21.94 25.87 -0.48
C PRO A 4 -21.18 24.56 -0.29
N HIS A 5 -21.41 23.63 -1.23
CA HIS A 5 -20.57 22.47 -1.44
C HIS A 5 -19.10 22.87 -1.33
N ASP A 6 -18.39 22.19 -0.45
CA ASP A 6 -16.94 22.15 -0.37
C ASP A 6 -16.43 21.66 -1.72
N ARG A 7 -16.23 22.61 -2.64
CA ARG A 7 -15.64 22.33 -3.94
C ARG A 7 -14.18 22.06 -3.64
N HIS A 8 -13.85 20.78 -3.51
CA HIS A 8 -12.48 20.29 -3.65
C HIS A 8 -11.93 20.88 -4.94
N ARG A 9 -11.17 21.97 -4.82
CA ARG A 9 -10.56 22.63 -5.94
C ARG A 9 -9.30 21.81 -6.19
N PRO A 10 -9.17 21.11 -7.34
CA PRO A 10 -7.97 20.34 -7.62
C PRO A 10 -6.78 21.28 -7.54
N ASP A 11 -5.85 20.98 -6.64
CA ASP A 11 -4.56 21.65 -6.55
C ASP A 11 -3.54 20.74 -7.23
N PRO A 12 -3.21 20.98 -8.50
CA PRO A 12 -2.39 20.06 -9.28
C PRO A 12 -0.98 19.87 -8.69
N ALA A 13 -0.48 20.82 -7.89
CA ALA A 13 0.80 20.65 -7.20
C ALA A 13 0.68 19.69 -6.02
N ARG A 14 -0.44 19.75 -5.30
CA ARG A 14 -0.77 18.80 -4.23
C ARG A 14 -1.04 17.42 -4.81
N ASP A 15 -1.86 17.31 -5.85
CA ASP A 15 -2.18 16.03 -6.50
C ASP A 15 -0.91 15.36 -7.04
N ALA A 16 0.03 16.13 -7.61
CA ALA A 16 1.31 15.60 -8.08
C ALA A 16 2.24 15.14 -6.95
N ALA A 17 2.22 15.84 -5.80
CA ALA A 17 2.99 15.46 -4.63
C ALA A 17 2.40 14.18 -3.99
N GLU A 18 1.08 14.07 -3.90
CA GLU A 18 0.36 12.88 -3.41
C GLU A 18 0.65 11.67 -4.32
N LEU A 19 0.56 11.81 -5.64
CA LEU A 19 0.92 10.75 -6.59
C LEU A 19 2.40 10.33 -6.48
N THR A 20 3.31 11.28 -6.24
CA THR A 20 4.73 10.98 -6.05
C THR A 20 4.97 10.19 -4.76
N HIS A 21 4.26 10.55 -3.70
CA HIS A 21 4.31 9.85 -2.43
C HIS A 21 3.74 8.43 -2.53
N GLU A 22 2.56 8.27 -3.14
CA GLU A 22 1.95 6.95 -3.37
C GLU A 22 2.87 6.04 -4.20
N ALA A 23 3.51 6.59 -5.24
CA ALA A 23 4.49 5.85 -6.04
C ALA A 23 5.74 5.46 -5.23
N ALA A 24 6.21 6.31 -4.32
CA ALA A 24 7.33 5.99 -3.43
C ALA A 24 6.95 4.91 -2.41
N ALA A 25 5.79 5.05 -1.76
CA ALA A 25 5.25 4.08 -0.81
C ALA A 25 5.05 2.71 -1.46
N ALA A 26 4.46 2.66 -2.66
CA ALA A 26 4.26 1.41 -3.39
C ALA A 26 5.58 0.68 -3.71
N ARG A 27 6.65 1.42 -4.08
CA ARG A 27 7.97 0.82 -4.30
C ARG A 27 8.57 0.23 -3.03
N ILE A 28 8.34 0.89 -1.89
CA ILE A 28 8.78 0.39 -0.59
C ILE A 28 8.01 -0.89 -0.23
N GLN A 29 6.68 -0.90 -0.43
CA GLN A 29 5.85 -2.09 -0.23
C GLN A 29 6.29 -3.25 -1.13
N ASP A 30 6.63 -3.00 -2.39
CA ASP A 30 7.19 -4.02 -3.31
C ASP A 30 8.51 -4.60 -2.79
N ALA A 31 9.42 -3.74 -2.29
CA ALA A 31 10.68 -4.18 -1.72
C ALA A 31 10.47 -4.99 -0.42
N ASN A 32 9.55 -4.56 0.44
CA ASN A 32 9.18 -5.26 1.66
C ASN A 32 8.55 -6.63 1.35
N LEU A 33 7.64 -6.69 0.38
CA LEU A 33 7.05 -7.95 -0.08
C LEU A 33 8.12 -8.90 -0.64
N ALA A 34 9.07 -8.40 -1.43
CA ALA A 34 10.17 -9.21 -1.95
C ALA A 34 11.05 -9.83 -0.85
N ARG A 35 11.30 -9.09 0.24
CA ARG A 35 11.99 -9.62 1.44
C ARG A 35 11.12 -10.64 2.16
N LEU A 36 9.84 -10.32 2.41
CA LEU A 36 8.90 -11.21 3.09
C LEU A 36 8.72 -12.55 2.37
N ARG A 37 8.73 -12.57 1.03
CA ARG A 37 8.69 -13.83 0.26
C ARG A 37 9.85 -14.78 0.57
N GLN A 38 10.99 -14.27 1.03
CA GLN A 38 12.14 -15.09 1.43
C GLN A 38 12.01 -15.63 2.86
N GLU A 39 11.31 -14.88 3.73
CA GLU A 39 11.18 -15.18 5.16
C GLU A 39 9.90 -15.97 5.49
N ASP A 40 8.84 -15.78 4.71
CA ASP A 40 7.49 -16.29 4.97
C ASP A 40 6.86 -16.92 3.72
N LYS A 41 6.62 -18.23 3.79
CA LYS A 41 6.00 -19.00 2.70
C LYS A 41 4.57 -18.56 2.40
N ASP A 42 3.87 -17.97 3.37
CA ASP A 42 2.53 -17.42 3.09
C ASP A 42 2.61 -16.19 2.19
N ALA A 43 3.63 -15.34 2.33
CA ALA A 43 3.80 -14.19 1.44
C ALA A 43 4.04 -14.65 -0.01
N ASP A 44 4.86 -15.67 -0.22
CA ASP A 44 5.10 -16.26 -1.55
C ASP A 44 3.86 -16.94 -2.13
N ARG A 45 3.10 -17.65 -1.29
CA ARG A 45 1.89 -18.37 -1.71
C ARG A 45 0.69 -17.47 -1.97
N ILE A 46 0.50 -16.42 -1.16
CA ILE A 46 -0.70 -15.58 -1.18
C ILE A 46 -0.58 -14.46 -2.20
N PHE A 47 0.61 -13.85 -2.33
CA PHE A 47 0.83 -12.80 -3.33
C PHE A 47 1.28 -13.43 -4.66
N PRO A 48 0.44 -13.43 -5.71
CA PRO A 48 0.78 -14.10 -6.96
C PRO A 48 2.06 -13.52 -7.59
N PRO A 49 2.84 -14.34 -8.33
CA PRO A 49 3.97 -13.86 -9.10
C PRO A 49 3.55 -12.72 -10.04
N GLY A 50 4.37 -11.68 -10.14
CA GLY A 50 4.09 -10.53 -11.01
C GLY A 50 2.99 -9.59 -10.52
N THR A 51 2.52 -9.74 -9.27
CA THR A 51 1.64 -8.73 -8.66
C THR A 51 2.49 -7.79 -7.81
N ALA A 52 2.46 -6.49 -8.13
CA ALA A 52 3.17 -5.44 -7.42
C ALA A 52 2.20 -4.32 -6.98
N PHE A 53 2.53 -3.66 -5.88
CA PHE A 53 1.83 -2.48 -5.39
C PHE A 53 1.98 -1.31 -6.37
N THR A 54 3.11 -1.21 -7.07
CA THR A 54 3.30 -0.20 -8.13
C THR A 54 2.36 -0.39 -9.32
N ASP A 55 2.06 -1.64 -9.70
CA ASP A 55 1.08 -1.92 -10.76
C ASP A 55 -0.34 -1.53 -10.33
N ALA A 56 -0.66 -1.72 -9.04
CA ALA A 56 -1.95 -1.35 -8.47
C ALA A 56 -2.26 0.16 -8.52
N LEU A 57 -1.26 1.02 -8.74
CA LEU A 57 -1.46 2.48 -8.89
C LEU A 57 -2.11 2.86 -10.23
N VAL A 58 -2.02 1.98 -11.24
CA VAL A 58 -2.46 2.30 -12.62
C VAL A 58 -3.36 1.23 -13.23
N ASP A 59 -3.53 0.07 -12.57
CA ASP A 59 -4.40 -1.03 -13.00
C ASP A 59 -5.35 -1.47 -11.87
N ASP A 60 -6.65 -1.19 -12.04
CA ASP A 60 -7.72 -1.57 -11.10
C ASP A 60 -7.78 -3.08 -10.82
N ASN A 61 -7.40 -3.91 -11.80
CA ASN A 61 -7.36 -5.36 -11.61
C ASN A 61 -6.16 -5.77 -10.76
N ALA A 62 -5.00 -5.11 -10.94
CA ALA A 62 -3.85 -5.29 -10.06
C ALA A 62 -4.18 -4.82 -8.63
N MET A 63 -4.84 -3.66 -8.49
CA MET A 63 -5.32 -3.15 -7.21
C MET A 63 -6.23 -4.14 -6.50
N ARG A 64 -7.23 -4.69 -7.20
CA ARG A 64 -8.13 -5.70 -6.62
C ARG A 64 -7.38 -6.94 -6.15
N ARG A 65 -6.42 -7.44 -6.95
CA ARG A 65 -5.63 -8.63 -6.60
C ARG A 65 -4.73 -8.39 -5.39
N ILE A 66 -4.07 -7.23 -5.33
CA ILE A 66 -3.27 -6.82 -4.17
C ILE A 66 -4.13 -6.67 -2.92
N GLY A 67 -5.33 -6.07 -3.03
CA GLY A 67 -6.26 -5.92 -1.92
C GLY A 67 -6.63 -7.28 -1.31
N ILE A 68 -7.07 -8.22 -2.16
CA ILE A 68 -7.42 -9.58 -1.73
C ILE A 68 -6.23 -10.31 -1.11
N ALA A 69 -5.04 -10.22 -1.71
CA ALA A 69 -3.84 -10.86 -1.19
C ALA A 69 -3.42 -10.27 0.17
N THR A 70 -3.52 -8.94 0.31
CA THR A 70 -3.20 -8.22 1.56
C THR A 70 -4.13 -8.65 2.69
N GLU A 71 -5.45 -8.69 2.43
CA GLU A 71 -6.43 -9.16 3.42
C GLU A 71 -6.18 -10.62 3.82
N ALA A 72 -5.94 -11.50 2.84
CA ALA A 72 -5.67 -12.91 3.10
C ALA A 72 -4.36 -13.12 3.90
N TYR A 73 -3.32 -12.35 3.58
CA TYR A 73 -2.06 -12.39 4.30
C TYR A 73 -2.22 -11.87 5.73
N GLY A 74 -2.93 -10.75 5.93
CA GLY A 74 -3.27 -10.23 7.25
C GLY A 74 -4.04 -11.23 8.10
N ALA A 75 -5.06 -11.90 7.54
CA ALA A 75 -5.80 -12.95 8.23
C ALA A 75 -4.91 -14.14 8.63
N ALA A 76 -4.01 -14.59 7.74
CA ALA A 76 -3.07 -15.66 8.02
C ALA A 76 -2.07 -15.30 9.13
N LYS A 77 -1.53 -14.08 9.11
CA LYS A 77 -0.61 -13.60 10.15
C LYS A 77 -1.32 -13.38 11.49
N HIS A 78 -2.55 -12.89 11.48
CA HIS A 78 -3.37 -12.77 12.68
C HIS A 78 -3.63 -14.14 13.34
N ALA A 79 -4.04 -15.14 12.56
CA ALA A 79 -4.32 -16.49 13.06
C ALA A 79 -3.09 -17.19 13.68
N THR A 80 -1.88 -16.80 13.26
CA THR A 80 -0.61 -17.37 13.75
C THR A 80 0.07 -16.48 14.81
N GLY A 81 -0.54 -15.36 15.20
CA GLY A 81 0.03 -14.41 16.16
C GLY A 81 1.28 -13.67 15.63
N ARG A 82 1.45 -13.59 14.31
CA ARG A 82 2.61 -13.01 13.61
C ARG A 82 2.27 -11.72 12.87
N MET A 83 1.41 -10.89 13.45
CA MET A 83 1.02 -9.59 12.89
C MET A 83 2.21 -8.63 12.68
N ASP A 84 3.34 -8.88 13.35
CA ASP A 84 4.60 -8.19 13.09
C ASP A 84 5.02 -8.31 11.61
N LEU A 85 4.85 -9.49 11.00
CA LEU A 85 5.17 -9.72 9.59
C LEU A 85 4.19 -9.03 8.64
N PHE A 86 2.93 -8.86 9.05
CA PHE A 86 1.96 -8.09 8.29
C PHE A 86 2.32 -6.59 8.33
N HIS A 87 2.67 -6.05 9.51
CA HIS A 87 3.06 -4.64 9.62
C HIS A 87 4.34 -4.31 8.84
N ARG A 88 5.31 -5.25 8.76
CA ARG A 88 6.53 -5.08 7.94
C ARG A 88 6.25 -4.84 6.47
N LEU A 89 5.08 -5.25 5.95
CA LEU A 89 4.68 -4.94 4.58
C LEU A 89 4.59 -3.43 4.35
N PHE A 90 4.17 -2.68 5.37
CA PHE A 90 3.90 -1.25 5.35
C PHE A 90 4.97 -0.42 6.10
N GLU A 91 6.09 -1.04 6.47
CA GLU A 91 7.17 -0.35 7.17
C GLU A 91 7.80 0.71 6.24
N ASN A 92 7.92 1.95 6.74
CA ASN A 92 8.38 3.13 6.01
C ASN A 92 7.46 3.56 4.84
N THR A 93 6.14 3.35 4.95
CA THR A 93 5.17 3.77 3.93
C THR A 93 4.13 4.77 4.45
N GLY A 94 4.33 5.29 5.67
CA GLY A 94 3.36 6.19 6.33
C GLY A 94 3.61 7.66 6.04
N ASP A 95 2.57 8.47 6.22
CA ASP A 95 2.60 9.94 6.02
C ASP A 95 3.58 10.68 6.94
N ASP A 96 4.11 10.05 8.00
CA ASP A 96 5.14 10.66 8.86
C ASP A 96 6.46 10.96 8.10
N ASP A 97 6.63 10.41 6.90
CA ASP A 97 7.73 10.71 5.98
C ASP A 97 7.40 11.83 4.96
N LEU A 98 6.20 12.43 5.02
CA LEU A 98 5.84 13.57 4.17
C LEU A 98 6.39 14.89 4.76
N PRO A 99 7.03 15.75 3.95
CA PRO A 99 7.60 17.03 4.41
C PRO A 99 6.54 18.08 4.82
N TRP A 100 5.25 17.73 4.82
CA TRP A 100 4.13 18.61 5.15
C TRP A 100 3.44 18.25 6.47
N ASN A 101 3.82 17.14 7.11
CA ASN A 101 3.43 16.82 8.48
C ASN A 101 4.39 17.54 9.45
N GLY A 102 4.18 18.84 9.60
CA GLY A 102 4.79 19.67 10.64
C GLY A 102 4.09 19.56 11.99
#